data_AF-A0A4Q3FAN9-F1
#
_entry.id   AF-A0A4Q3FAN9-F1
#
_cell.length_a   1.000
_cell.length_b   1.000
_cell.length_c   1.000
_cell.angle_alpha   90.00
_cell.angle_beta   90.00
_cell.angle_gamma   90.00
#
_symmetry.space_group_name_H-M   'P 1'
#
loop_
_entity.id
_entity.type
_entity.pdbx_description
1 polymer ?
#
loop_
_entity_poly.entity_id
_entity_poly.type
_entity_poly.pdbx_seq_one_letter_code
_entity_poly.pdbx_strand_id
1 'polypeptide(L)' 'LERMIGVGRTLRDTHHADVLVMGCAGMARFREPLERELGIPVVEPTQAAVSMAIGRVRLAWGGRPLAAR' A
#
# COMPACT_ATOMS: atom_id res chain seq x y z
N LEU A 1 -12.21 -12.35 -2.65
CA LEU A 1 -11.05 -12.42 -1.72
C LEU A 1 -10.14 -13.60 -2.07
N GLU A 2 -10.68 -14.79 -2.29
CA GLU A 2 -9.95 -16.03 -2.64
C GLU A 2 -8.81 -15.84 -3.65
N ARG A 3 -9.08 -15.24 -4.83
CA ARG A 3 -8.03 -15.03 -5.84
C ARG A 3 -6.87 -14.17 -5.35
N MET A 4 -7.16 -13.15 -4.54
CA MET A 4 -6.13 -12.28 -3.95
C MET A 4 -5.30 -13.03 -2.92
N ILE A 5 -5.91 -13.89 -2.10
CA ILE A 5 -5.18 -14.76 -1.17
C ILE A 5 -4.27 -15.71 -1.94
N GLY A 6 -4.77 -16.35 -3.00
CA GLY A 6 -3.98 -17.29 -3.81
C GLY A 6 -2.74 -16.62 -4.42
N VAL A 7 -2.90 -15.46 -5.04
CA VAL A 7 -1.78 -14.68 -5.58
C VAL A 7 -0.84 -14.21 -4.47
N GLY A 8 -1.41 -13.73 -3.35
CA GLY A 8 -0.63 -13.28 -2.20
C GLY A 8 0.25 -14.37 -1.59
N ARG A 9 -0.25 -15.61 -1.50
CA ARG A 9 0.53 -16.77 -1.06
C ARG A 9 1.66 -17.08 -2.03
N THR A 10 1.44 -17.02 -3.34
CA THR A 10 2.53 -17.20 -4.33
C THR A 10 3.60 -16.12 -4.17
N LEU A 11 3.21 -14.86 -4.00
CA LEU A 11 4.15 -13.76 -3.78
C LEU A 11 4.96 -13.95 -2.49
N ARG A 12 4.32 -14.33 -1.38
CA ARG A 12 4.99 -14.58 -0.10
C ARG A 12 5.89 -15.83 -0.13
N ASP A 13 5.34 -16.96 -0.55
CA ASP A 13 5.98 -18.27 -0.36
C ASP A 13 6.99 -18.60 -1.46
N THR A 14 6.68 -18.21 -2.72
CA THR A 14 7.54 -18.50 -3.88
C THR A 14 8.46 -17.34 -4.23
N HIS A 15 7.96 -16.11 -4.16
CA HIS A 15 8.76 -14.92 -4.47
C HIS A 15 9.38 -14.26 -3.23
N HIS A 16 9.17 -14.84 -2.05
CA HIS A 16 9.75 -14.39 -0.79
C HIS A 16 9.42 -12.92 -0.46
N ALA A 17 8.21 -12.48 -0.83
CA ALA A 17 7.75 -11.14 -0.49
C ALA A 17 7.42 -11.05 1.01
N ASP A 18 8.12 -10.17 1.72
CA ASP A 18 7.85 -9.88 3.13
C ASP A 18 6.67 -8.90 3.33
N VAL A 19 6.29 -8.16 2.29
CA VAL A 19 5.22 -7.16 2.29
C VAL A 19 4.51 -7.17 0.94
N LEU A 20 3.20 -6.96 0.93
CA LEU A 20 2.43 -6.79 -0.30
C LEU A 20 1.90 -5.38 -0.46
N VAL A 21 1.95 -4.86 -1.68
CA VAL A 21 1.30 -3.60 -2.06
C VAL A 21 0.08 -3.93 -2.93
N MET A 22 -1.08 -3.41 -2.56
CA MET A 22 -2.29 -3.61 -3.37
C MET A 22 -2.19 -2.85 -4.69
N GLY A 23 -2.60 -3.49 -5.79
CA GLY A 23 -2.45 -2.93 -7.13
C GLY A 23 -3.50 -1.88 -7.53
N CYS A 24 -4.55 -1.67 -6.74
CA CYS A 24 -5.61 -0.71 -7.07
C CYS A 24 -6.33 -0.19 -5.82
N ALA A 25 -6.66 1.11 -5.81
CA ALA A 25 -7.43 1.78 -4.77
C ALA A 25 -8.81 1.14 -4.53
N GLY A 26 -9.43 0.60 -5.59
CA GLY A 26 -10.72 -0.12 -5.50
C GLY A 26 -10.67 -1.39 -4.64
N MET A 27 -9.49 -1.81 -4.22
CA MET A 27 -9.30 -3.00 -3.38
C MET A 27 -9.22 -2.67 -1.88
N ALA A 28 -9.31 -1.40 -1.47
CA ALA A 28 -9.04 -0.96 -0.10
C ALA A 28 -9.77 -1.76 1.00
N ARG A 29 -11.05 -2.10 0.78
CA ARG A 29 -11.85 -2.91 1.73
C ARG A 29 -11.29 -4.32 1.99
N PHE A 30 -10.40 -4.82 1.13
CA PHE A 30 -9.80 -6.15 1.26
C PHE A 30 -8.45 -6.13 1.96
N ARG A 31 -7.90 -4.95 2.30
CA ARG A 31 -6.57 -4.83 2.92
C ARG A 31 -6.48 -5.65 4.22
N GLU A 32 -7.36 -5.39 5.18
CA GLU A 32 -7.30 -6.05 6.49
C GLU A 32 -7.59 -7.57 6.41
N PRO A 33 -8.62 -8.04 5.69
CA PRO A 33 -8.81 -9.48 5.48
C PRO A 33 -7.59 -10.15 4.83
N LEU A 34 -6.96 -9.50 3.85
CA LEU A 34 -5.82 -10.05 3.14
C LEU A 34 -4.57 -10.11 4.03
N GLU A 35 -4.31 -9.08 4.83
CA GLU A 35 -3.20 -9.04 5.80
C GLU A 35 -3.33 -10.17 6.82
N ARG A 36 -4.55 -10.38 7.36
CA ARG A 36 -4.84 -11.46 8.31
C ARG A 36 -4.60 -12.85 7.72
N GLU A 37 -5.05 -13.09 6.50
CA GLU A 37 -4.96 -14.39 5.83
C GLU A 37 -3.54 -14.73 5.36
N LEU A 38 -2.74 -13.71 5.04
CA LEU A 38 -1.37 -13.90 4.54
C LEU A 38 -0.32 -13.79 5.64
N GLY A 39 -0.65 -13.24 6.81
CA GLY A 39 0.29 -13.11 7.93
C GLY A 39 1.49 -12.21 7.65
N ILE A 40 1.42 -11.39 6.60
CA ILE A 40 2.44 -10.40 6.22
C ILE A 40 1.75 -9.04 5.98
N PRO A 41 2.45 -7.91 6.20
CA PRO A 41 1.87 -6.58 6.02
C PRO A 41 1.32 -6.35 4.60
N VAL A 42 0.15 -5.70 4.53
CA VAL A 42 -0.47 -5.31 3.26
C VAL A 42 -0.67 -3.80 3.21
N VAL A 43 0.00 -3.16 2.26
CA VAL A 43 -0.06 -1.72 2.01
C VAL A 43 -1.17 -1.40 1.01
N GLU A 44 -2.16 -0.64 1.44
CA GLU A 44 -3.15 -0.04 0.54
C GLU A 44 -2.57 1.27 -0.05
N PRO A 45 -2.54 1.43 -1.40
CA PRO A 45 -1.81 2.52 -2.05
C PRO A 45 -2.37 3.91 -1.74
N THR A 46 -3.68 4.05 -1.56
CA THR A 46 -4.33 5.35 -1.30
C THR A 46 -3.98 5.86 0.11
N GLN A 47 -4.11 5.01 1.13
CA GLN A 47 -3.72 5.30 2.51
C GLN A 47 -2.24 5.66 2.58
N ALA A 48 -1.36 4.86 1.94
CA ALA A 48 0.07 5.15 1.90
C ALA A 48 0.38 6.51 1.24
N ALA A 49 -0.27 6.81 0.11
CA ALA A 49 -0.09 8.08 -0.59
C ALA A 49 -0.56 9.28 0.25
N VAL A 50 -1.71 9.18 0.93
CA VAL A 50 -2.23 10.24 1.80
C VAL A 50 -1.30 10.47 3.00
N SER A 51 -0.82 9.41 3.65
CA SER A 51 0.16 9.53 4.74
C SER A 51 1.44 10.23 4.29
N MET A 52 1.96 9.88 3.11
CA MET A 52 3.11 10.57 2.52
C MET A 52 2.83 12.04 2.22
N ALA A 53 1.67 12.37 1.67
CA ALA A 53 1.28 13.75 1.37
C ALA A 53 1.21 14.60 2.64
N ILE A 54 0.58 14.07 3.71
CA ILE A 54 0.52 14.73 5.02
C ILE A 54 1.94 14.97 5.56
N GLY A 55 2.80 13.95 5.53
CA GLY A 55 4.19 14.08 5.97
C GLY A 55 4.94 15.17 5.21
N ARG A 56 4.81 15.20 3.88
CA ARG A 56 5.45 16.23 3.04
C ARG A 56 5.00 17.64 3.39
N VAL A 57 3.70 17.85 3.60
CA VAL A 57 3.17 19.16 4.00
C VAL A 57 3.70 19.56 5.38
N ARG A 58 3.68 18.63 6.35
CA ARG A 58 4.08 18.91 7.73
C ARG A 58 5.57 19.16 7.89
N LEU A 59 6.40 18.52 7.08
CA LEU A 59 7.85 18.66 7.10
C LEU A 59 8.38 19.71 6.13
N ALA A 60 7.48 20.41 5.40
CA ALA A 60 7.85 21.27 4.27
C ALA A 60 8.73 20.55 3.22
N TRP A 61 8.56 19.24 3.07
CA TRP A 61 9.31 18.38 2.14
C TRP A 61 8.64 18.32 0.77
N GLY A 62 8.47 19.49 0.14
CA GLY A 62 7.90 19.64 -1.19
C GLY A 62 8.87 20.39 -2.11
N GLY A 63 9.36 19.72 -3.16
CA GLY A 63 10.12 20.40 -4.21
C GLY A 63 9.32 21.54 -4.84
N ARG A 64 10.01 22.66 -5.10
CA ARG A 64 9.57 23.99 -5.62
C ARG A 64 8.20 24.50 -5.15
N PRO A 65 8.13 25.67 -4.49
CA PRO A 65 6.87 26.32 -4.13
C PRO A 65 5.92 26.42 -5.32
N LEU A 66 4.63 26.16 -5.11
CA LEU A 66 3.57 26.39 -6.11
C LEU A 66 3.49 27.88 -6.53
N ALA A 67 4.03 28.78 -5.70
CA ALA A 67 4.17 30.20 -6.00
C ALA A 67 5.26 30.54 -7.04
N ALA A 68 6.02 29.54 -7.52
CA ALA A 68 6.99 29.69 -8.61
C ALA A 68 6.40 29.31 -9.99
N ARG A 69 5.07 29.34 -10.13
CA ARG A 69 4.33 29.20 -11.40
C ARG A 69 3.45 30.40 -11.64
#